data_AF-A0A5D9C8K2-F1
#
_entry.id   AF-A0A5D9C8K2-F1
#
_cell.length_a   1.000
_cell.length_b   1.000
_cell.length_c   1.000
_cell.angle_alpha   90.00
_cell.angle_beta   90.00
_cell.angle_gamma   90.00
#
_symmetry.space_group_name_H-M   'P 1'
#
loop_
_entity.id
_entity.type
_entity.pdbx_description
1 polymer ?
#
loop_
_entity_poly.entity_id
_entity_poly.type
_entity_poly.pdbx_seq_one_letter_code
_entity_poly.pdbx_strand_id
1 'polypeptide(L)'
;MLLSRPIDAAVAYRVSFSAIARRRSFLNRVNSMLGETQSSGERGDAPSGLRTALSLELAGKDRFIGRNSQTRPRVYGGQLMAQALLAASNTVEGPQVAHSLHAYFGLRGDVASLIDFEVDRVKDGASYSIRRARAFQNGREIFSLSASFQRPEEGLEHQALEAVAAPAPEDLPTTRAGAPTDTSDPAYLITTALRPTGFEPRWIDPYPGGPPRPGVQRLWVRSQEPLGDDPMLHRAALAYISDYPALEVALLPFGFGWSNGNLSVVSLDHAMWFHRDFDLNDWLLCSTELVSAQGGRAFVRGSFYDRAGALVATFTQEGVVRLTRKAGDAFP
;
A
#
# COMPACT_ATOMS: atom_id res chain seq x y z
N MET A 1 10.46 28.73 -60.13
CA MET A 1 11.91 28.45 -60.18
C MET A 1 12.27 27.79 -58.86
N LEU A 2 12.56 26.47 -58.92
CA LEU A 2 13.34 25.63 -57.97
C LEU A 2 12.85 25.56 -56.50
N LEU A 3 12.74 24.43 -55.80
CA LEU A 3 12.99 23.01 -56.07
C LEU A 3 12.36 22.21 -54.92
N SER A 4 11.66 21.14 -55.29
CA SER A 4 11.26 20.01 -54.45
C SER A 4 12.45 19.17 -53.99
N ARG A 5 12.45 18.68 -52.74
CA ARG A 5 13.03 17.38 -52.37
C ARG A 5 12.19 16.67 -51.29
N PRO A 6 12.03 15.33 -51.39
CA PRO A 6 11.19 14.52 -50.49
C PRO A 6 11.98 14.04 -49.27
N ILE A 7 11.27 13.73 -48.17
CA ILE A 7 11.83 12.94 -47.06
C ILE A 7 11.24 11.54 -47.18
N ASP A 8 12.12 10.59 -47.49
CA ASP A 8 11.83 9.16 -47.61
C ASP A 8 11.40 8.55 -46.28
N ALA A 9 10.43 7.64 -46.39
CA ALA A 9 9.99 6.73 -45.35
C ALA A 9 10.98 5.56 -45.20
N ALA A 10 11.40 5.27 -43.96
CA ALA A 10 11.56 3.89 -43.43
C ALA A 10 12.33 3.92 -42.09
N VAL A 11 11.60 3.84 -40.97
CA VAL A 11 12.12 3.17 -39.76
C VAL A 11 11.04 2.21 -39.27
N ALA A 12 11.10 1.01 -39.82
CA ALA A 12 10.36 -0.13 -39.32
C ALA A 12 10.89 -0.48 -37.92
N TYR A 13 10.13 -0.16 -36.87
CA TYR A 13 10.41 -0.70 -35.55
C TYR A 13 9.99 -2.16 -35.50
N ARG A 14 10.99 -3.03 -35.60
CA ARG A 14 10.89 -4.44 -35.21
C ARG A 14 10.33 -4.52 -33.79
N VAL A 15 9.16 -5.12 -33.63
CA VAL A 15 8.67 -5.62 -32.35
C VAL A 15 9.67 -6.69 -31.88
N SER A 16 10.56 -6.31 -30.97
CA SER A 16 11.57 -7.20 -30.43
C SER A 16 10.96 -8.06 -29.32
N PHE A 17 11.15 -9.38 -29.43
CA PHE A 17 10.90 -10.39 -28.40
C PHE A 17 11.57 -10.08 -27.02
N SER A 18 12.34 -8.99 -26.89
CA SER A 18 13.01 -8.56 -25.67
C SER A 18 12.11 -8.07 -24.53
N ALA A 19 10.88 -7.61 -24.81
CA ALA A 19 9.98 -7.11 -23.76
C ALA A 19 9.44 -8.24 -22.86
N ILE A 20 9.13 -9.41 -23.43
CA ILE A 20 8.68 -10.60 -22.68
C ILE A 20 9.84 -11.17 -21.83
N ALA A 21 11.07 -11.15 -22.36
CA ALA A 21 12.26 -11.59 -21.64
C ALA A 21 12.59 -10.67 -20.44
N ARG A 22 12.44 -9.34 -20.57
CA ARG A 22 12.60 -8.39 -19.45
C ARG A 22 11.51 -8.53 -18.39
N ARG A 23 10.25 -8.77 -18.80
CA ARG A 23 9.10 -9.02 -17.88
C ARG A 23 9.27 -10.29 -17.06
N ARG A 24 9.69 -11.38 -17.71
CA ARG A 24 10.03 -12.63 -17.02
C ARG A 24 11.24 -12.45 -16.11
N SER A 25 12.24 -11.66 -16.51
CA SER A 25 13.43 -11.33 -15.71
C SER A 25 13.14 -10.46 -14.48
N PHE A 26 12.14 -9.58 -14.49
CA PHE A 26 11.75 -8.79 -13.31
C PHE A 26 11.06 -9.67 -12.25
N LEU A 27 10.02 -10.40 -12.64
CA LEU A 27 9.33 -11.33 -11.73
C LEU A 27 10.23 -12.48 -11.30
N ASN A 28 11.11 -12.97 -12.19
CA ASN A 28 12.15 -13.93 -11.80
C ASN A 28 13.22 -13.31 -10.91
N ARG A 29 13.49 -12.01 -10.94
CA ARG A 29 14.40 -11.35 -9.97
C ARG A 29 13.74 -11.19 -8.60
N VAL A 30 12.47 -10.79 -8.57
CA VAL A 30 11.66 -10.80 -7.34
C VAL A 30 11.63 -12.23 -6.77
N ASN A 31 11.32 -13.24 -7.59
CA ASN A 31 11.24 -14.64 -7.16
C ASN A 31 12.59 -15.33 -6.90
N SER A 32 13.67 -14.95 -7.59
CA SER A 32 15.04 -15.48 -7.39
C SER A 32 15.71 -14.90 -6.16
N MET A 33 15.40 -13.65 -5.79
CA MET A 33 15.81 -13.10 -4.49
C MET A 33 15.02 -13.69 -3.33
N LEU A 34 13.90 -14.39 -3.60
CA LEU A 34 13.00 -15.01 -2.63
C LEU A 34 13.32 -16.49 -2.33
N GLY A 35 14.42 -17.08 -2.83
CA GLY A 35 14.64 -18.53 -2.75
C GLY A 35 16.06 -19.01 -2.43
N GLU A 36 16.35 -19.14 -1.13
CA GLU A 36 16.93 -20.36 -0.53
C GLU A 36 16.27 -20.56 0.86
N THR A 37 15.06 -21.12 0.88
CA THR A 37 14.56 -21.84 2.06
C THR A 37 14.45 -23.30 1.67
N GLN A 38 15.43 -24.09 2.11
CA GLN A 38 15.48 -25.52 1.83
C GLN A 38 14.28 -26.24 2.47
N SER A 39 13.78 -27.22 1.73
CA SER A 39 12.74 -28.14 2.17
C SER A 39 13.24 -29.05 3.30
N SER A 40 12.65 -28.94 4.48
CA SER A 40 12.60 -30.04 5.43
C SER A 40 11.21 -30.04 6.07
N GLY A 41 10.54 -31.19 5.98
CA GLY A 41 9.16 -31.37 6.42
C GLY A 41 9.00 -31.23 7.92
N GLU A 42 8.48 -30.09 8.34
CA GLU A 42 7.69 -29.86 9.55
C GLU A 42 6.55 -28.90 9.12
N ARG A 43 5.46 -28.75 9.89
CA ARG A 43 4.43 -27.72 9.59
C ARG A 43 5.06 -26.33 9.75
N GLY A 44 5.81 -25.89 8.74
CA GLY A 44 6.59 -24.66 8.74
C GLY A 44 5.69 -23.44 8.58
N ASP A 45 5.96 -22.42 9.37
CA ASP A 45 5.35 -21.09 9.23
C ASP A 45 5.39 -20.63 7.77
N ALA A 46 4.28 -20.07 7.30
CA ALA A 46 4.24 -19.45 5.97
C ALA A 46 5.36 -18.39 5.88
N PRO A 47 6.06 -18.28 4.74
CA PRO A 47 7.08 -17.25 4.56
C PRO A 47 6.47 -15.88 4.90
N SER A 48 7.12 -15.18 5.84
CA SER A 48 6.65 -13.91 6.39
C SER A 48 7.61 -12.81 6.00
N GLY A 49 7.09 -11.61 5.73
CA GLY A 49 7.90 -10.47 5.31
C GLY A 49 7.22 -9.61 4.24
N LEU A 50 7.75 -8.40 4.05
CA LEU A 50 7.17 -7.42 3.12
C LEU A 50 7.31 -7.91 1.68
N ARG A 51 8.47 -8.48 1.33
CA ARG A 51 8.69 -9.05 -0.01
C ARG A 51 7.69 -10.17 -0.34
N THR A 52 7.35 -11.02 0.63
CA THR A 52 6.31 -12.03 0.44
C THR A 52 4.93 -11.41 0.24
N ALA A 53 4.60 -10.35 0.99
CA ALA A 53 3.35 -9.61 0.79
C ALA A 53 3.23 -8.97 -0.61
N LEU A 54 4.37 -8.65 -1.21
CA LEU A 54 4.48 -8.04 -2.54
C LEU A 54 4.63 -9.08 -3.67
N SER A 55 4.73 -10.38 -3.34
CA SER A 55 4.97 -11.42 -4.33
C SER A 55 3.79 -11.60 -5.29
N LEU A 56 4.12 -11.64 -6.58
CA LEU A 56 3.19 -11.86 -7.69
C LEU A 56 3.80 -12.85 -8.69
N GLU A 57 2.95 -13.72 -9.21
CA GLU A 57 3.29 -14.65 -10.27
C GLU A 57 2.59 -14.26 -11.57
N LEU A 58 3.29 -14.32 -12.70
CA LEU A 58 2.67 -14.12 -14.02
C LEU A 58 1.89 -15.37 -14.41
N ALA A 59 0.57 -15.27 -14.53
CA ALA A 59 -0.29 -16.38 -14.94
C ALA A 59 -0.76 -16.31 -16.39
N GLY A 60 -0.58 -15.17 -17.05
CA GLY A 60 -0.94 -15.00 -18.44
C GLY A 60 -0.68 -13.58 -18.94
N LYS A 61 -1.11 -13.30 -20.17
CA LYS A 61 -1.06 -11.93 -20.69
C LYS A 61 -1.95 -11.04 -19.82
N ASP A 62 -1.34 -10.03 -19.21
CA ASP A 62 -2.01 -9.05 -18.35
C ASP A 62 -2.79 -9.70 -17.17
N ARG A 63 -2.36 -10.91 -16.75
CA ARG A 63 -2.94 -11.66 -15.62
C ARG A 63 -1.86 -12.14 -14.65
N PHE A 64 -2.11 -11.96 -13.35
CA PHE A 64 -1.16 -12.25 -12.28
C PHE A 64 -1.84 -12.95 -11.10
N ILE A 65 -1.08 -13.72 -10.33
CA ILE A 65 -1.55 -14.39 -9.11
C ILE A 65 -0.78 -13.86 -7.92
N GLY A 66 -1.48 -13.30 -6.94
CA GLY A 66 -0.92 -12.89 -5.66
C GLY A 66 -1.12 -13.96 -4.59
N ARG A 67 -0.13 -14.09 -3.71
CA ARG A 67 -0.19 -14.93 -2.51
C ARG A 67 -0.47 -14.08 -1.28
N ASN A 68 -1.21 -14.63 -0.32
CA ASN A 68 -1.38 -14.00 0.98
C ASN A 68 -0.17 -14.27 1.86
N SER A 69 0.31 -13.26 2.58
CA SER A 69 1.55 -13.35 3.38
C SER A 69 1.33 -13.45 4.89
N GLN A 70 0.13 -13.87 5.35
CA GLN A 70 -0.26 -13.64 6.75
C GLN A 70 -1.19 -14.70 7.34
N THR A 71 -1.15 -14.80 8.67
CA THR A 71 -2.05 -15.57 9.55
C THR A 71 -3.33 -14.80 9.92
N ARG A 72 -3.65 -13.71 9.21
CA ARG A 72 -4.82 -12.86 9.48
C ARG A 72 -6.13 -13.55 9.09
N PRO A 73 -7.27 -13.19 9.71
CA PRO A 73 -8.58 -13.71 9.31
C PRO A 73 -9.13 -13.07 8.02
N ARG A 74 -8.43 -12.09 7.44
CA ARG A 74 -8.85 -11.30 6.26
C ARG A 74 -7.62 -10.88 5.47
N VAL A 75 -7.77 -10.81 4.15
CA VAL A 75 -6.75 -10.20 3.30
C VAL A 75 -6.62 -8.73 3.70
N TYR A 76 -5.38 -8.29 3.92
CA TYR A 76 -5.06 -6.91 4.28
C TYR A 76 -5.20 -5.98 3.07
N GLY A 77 -5.82 -4.81 3.25
CA GLY A 77 -6.09 -3.87 2.16
C GLY A 77 -4.81 -3.39 1.48
N GLY A 78 -3.78 -3.06 2.27
CA GLY A 78 -2.46 -2.73 1.76
C GLY A 78 -1.82 -3.82 0.89
N GLN A 79 -2.07 -5.11 1.15
CA GLN A 79 -1.59 -6.21 0.30
C GLN A 79 -2.26 -6.17 -1.08
N LEU A 80 -3.58 -6.01 -1.12
CA LEU A 80 -4.34 -5.89 -2.37
C LEU A 80 -3.86 -4.69 -3.20
N MET A 81 -3.67 -3.53 -2.56
CA MET A 81 -3.19 -2.32 -3.24
C MET A 81 -1.80 -2.53 -3.84
N ALA A 82 -0.86 -3.05 -3.05
CA ALA A 82 0.52 -3.22 -3.49
C ALA A 82 0.64 -4.26 -4.61
N GLN A 83 -0.05 -5.39 -4.49
CA GLN A 83 -0.08 -6.42 -5.52
C GLN A 83 -0.79 -5.92 -6.79
N ALA A 84 -1.91 -5.21 -6.69
CA ALA A 84 -2.58 -4.63 -7.85
C ALA A 84 -1.71 -3.58 -8.56
N LEU A 85 -1.00 -2.74 -7.80
CA LEU A 85 -0.11 -1.73 -8.35
C LEU A 85 1.08 -2.36 -9.08
N LEU A 86 1.68 -3.41 -8.50
CA LEU A 86 2.75 -4.17 -9.15
C LEU A 86 2.26 -4.90 -10.39
N ALA A 87 1.08 -5.54 -10.35
CA ALA A 87 0.44 -6.17 -11.52
C ALA A 87 0.23 -5.14 -12.64
N ALA A 88 -0.33 -3.97 -12.32
CA ALA A 88 -0.48 -2.87 -13.25
C ALA A 88 0.86 -2.43 -13.86
N SER A 89 1.88 -2.19 -13.02
CA SER A 89 3.21 -1.76 -13.46
C SER A 89 3.88 -2.76 -14.43
N ASN A 90 3.68 -4.06 -14.21
CA ASN A 90 4.25 -5.12 -15.06
C ASN A 90 3.66 -5.14 -16.49
N THR A 91 2.56 -4.42 -16.72
CA THR A 91 1.96 -4.25 -18.05
C THR A 91 2.35 -2.93 -18.73
N VAL A 92 3.06 -2.04 -18.05
CA VAL A 92 3.55 -0.77 -18.60
C VAL A 92 4.81 -1.00 -19.44
N GLU A 93 4.88 -0.34 -20.59
CA GLU A 93 6.00 -0.45 -21.53
C GLU A 93 6.87 0.80 -21.45
N GLY A 94 8.09 0.65 -20.90
CA GLY A 94 9.06 1.74 -20.82
C GLY A 94 9.44 2.10 -19.39
N PRO A 95 10.09 3.26 -19.19
CA PRO A 95 10.64 3.67 -17.89
C PRO A 95 9.59 4.33 -16.98
N GLN A 96 8.30 4.24 -17.33
CA GLN A 96 7.26 4.94 -16.59
C GLN A 96 7.01 4.27 -15.24
N VAL A 97 6.84 5.09 -14.21
CA VAL A 97 6.67 4.68 -12.81
C VAL A 97 5.40 5.29 -12.22
N ALA A 98 4.76 4.61 -11.28
CA ALA A 98 3.44 5.01 -10.78
C ALA A 98 3.50 6.35 -10.04
N HIS A 99 2.77 7.38 -10.48
CA HIS A 99 2.68 8.65 -9.77
C HIS A 99 1.36 8.82 -9.01
N SER A 100 0.36 8.00 -9.31
CA SER A 100 -0.87 7.93 -8.52
C SER A 100 -1.59 6.59 -8.61
N LEU A 101 -2.42 6.31 -7.61
CA LEU A 101 -3.38 5.22 -7.59
C LEU A 101 -4.69 5.66 -6.92
N HIS A 102 -5.79 5.04 -7.34
CA HIS A 102 -7.10 5.12 -6.72
C HIS A 102 -7.68 3.71 -6.64
N ALA A 103 -8.18 3.33 -5.48
CA ALA A 103 -8.61 1.97 -5.20
C ALA A 103 -9.94 1.92 -4.45
N TYR A 104 -10.74 0.89 -4.72
CA TYR A 104 -11.97 0.59 -4.00
C TYR A 104 -11.94 -0.85 -3.47
N PHE A 105 -12.28 -1.00 -2.19
CA PHE A 105 -12.41 -2.29 -1.53
C PHE A 105 -13.85 -2.80 -1.70
N GLY A 106 -14.03 -3.80 -2.56
CA GLY A 106 -15.35 -4.30 -2.95
C GLY A 106 -15.88 -5.35 -1.97
N LEU A 107 -15.22 -6.51 -1.92
CA LEU A 107 -15.62 -7.63 -1.06
C LEU A 107 -14.49 -8.00 -0.12
N ARG A 108 -14.86 -8.60 1.02
CA ARG A 108 -13.90 -9.14 1.97
C ARG A 108 -13.12 -10.29 1.31
N GLY A 109 -11.80 -10.15 1.25
CA GLY A 109 -10.92 -11.22 0.80
C GLY A 109 -10.77 -12.36 1.80
N ASP A 110 -10.63 -13.58 1.28
CA ASP A 110 -10.33 -14.81 1.99
C ASP A 110 -8.82 -15.10 1.93
N VAL A 111 -8.18 -15.26 3.10
CA VAL A 111 -6.73 -15.50 3.18
C VAL A 111 -6.33 -16.90 2.72
N ALA A 112 -7.25 -17.86 2.73
CA ALA A 112 -6.98 -19.24 2.29
C ALA A 112 -6.95 -19.37 0.76
N SER A 113 -7.51 -18.39 0.05
CA SER A 113 -7.62 -18.38 -1.41
C SER A 113 -6.53 -17.50 -2.04
N LEU A 114 -5.95 -17.94 -3.15
CA LEU A 114 -5.08 -17.09 -3.98
C LEU A 114 -5.89 -15.92 -4.57
N ILE A 115 -5.19 -14.85 -4.96
CA ILE A 115 -5.82 -13.65 -5.54
C ILE A 115 -5.45 -13.56 -7.03
N ASP A 116 -6.45 -13.55 -7.91
CA ASP A 116 -6.26 -13.39 -9.34
C ASP A 116 -6.36 -11.90 -9.72
N PHE A 117 -5.33 -11.36 -10.35
CA PHE A 117 -5.31 -9.98 -10.81
C PHE A 117 -5.40 -9.93 -12.34
N GLU A 118 -6.41 -9.23 -12.84
CA GLU A 118 -6.55 -8.89 -14.27
C GLU A 118 -6.24 -7.42 -14.48
N VAL A 119 -5.46 -7.12 -15.53
CA VAL A 119 -5.05 -5.74 -15.84
C VAL A 119 -5.58 -5.30 -17.20
N ASP A 120 -6.35 -4.22 -17.19
CA ASP A 120 -6.78 -3.53 -18.41
C ASP A 120 -5.79 -2.40 -18.75
N ARG A 121 -5.32 -2.37 -20.00
CA ARG A 121 -4.49 -1.29 -20.55
C ARG A 121 -5.37 -0.16 -21.05
N VAL A 122 -5.66 0.81 -20.18
CA VAL A 122 -6.59 1.91 -20.49
C VAL A 122 -5.98 2.91 -21.48
N LYS A 123 -4.70 3.24 -21.31
CA LYS A 123 -3.98 4.18 -22.17
C LYS A 123 -2.50 3.83 -22.21
N ASP A 124 -1.91 3.90 -23.40
CA ASP A 124 -0.46 3.89 -23.63
C ASP A 124 -0.07 5.15 -24.39
N GLY A 125 0.72 6.01 -23.75
CA GLY A 125 1.27 7.24 -24.32
C GLY A 125 2.76 7.36 -24.04
N ALA A 126 3.42 8.27 -24.76
CA ALA A 126 4.87 8.45 -24.64
C ALA A 126 5.31 8.85 -23.21
N SER A 127 4.60 9.81 -22.61
CA SER A 127 4.87 10.30 -21.24
C SER A 127 4.03 9.59 -20.18
N TYR A 128 2.78 9.23 -20.49
CA TYR A 128 1.83 8.66 -19.51
C TYR A 128 1.18 7.36 -19.98
N SER A 129 1.03 6.43 -19.05
CA SER A 129 0.19 5.24 -19.19
C SER A 129 -0.83 5.14 -18.07
N ILE A 130 -2.00 4.58 -18.37
CA ILE A 130 -3.06 4.32 -17.39
C ILE A 130 -3.38 2.84 -17.41
N ARG A 131 -3.51 2.25 -16.22
CA ARG A 131 -3.89 0.85 -16.02
C ARG A 131 -5.03 0.75 -15.02
N ARG A 132 -5.88 -0.24 -15.22
CA ARG A 132 -6.86 -0.67 -14.23
C ARG A 132 -6.57 -2.12 -13.85
N ALA A 133 -6.28 -2.38 -12.59
CA ALA A 133 -6.09 -3.73 -12.04
C ALA A 133 -7.32 -4.12 -11.23
N ARG A 134 -7.88 -5.30 -11.48
CA ARG A 134 -9.03 -5.86 -10.76
C ARG A 134 -8.59 -7.16 -10.11
N ALA A 135 -8.92 -7.34 -8.84
CA ALA A 135 -8.56 -8.52 -8.06
C ALA A 135 -9.80 -9.39 -7.83
N PHE A 136 -9.66 -10.69 -8.04
CA PHE A 136 -10.72 -11.67 -7.96
C PHE A 136 -10.37 -12.81 -7.01
N GLN A 137 -11.37 -13.31 -6.31
CA GLN A 137 -11.34 -14.60 -5.63
C GLN A 137 -12.62 -15.35 -5.93
N ASN A 138 -12.50 -16.63 -6.29
CA ASN A 138 -13.65 -17.48 -6.63
C ASN A 138 -14.58 -16.84 -7.67
N GLY A 139 -14.00 -16.17 -8.67
CA GLY A 139 -14.72 -15.49 -9.75
C GLY A 139 -15.44 -14.19 -9.35
N ARG A 140 -15.27 -13.70 -8.12
CA ARG A 140 -15.88 -12.46 -7.64
C ARG A 140 -14.83 -11.38 -7.46
N GLU A 141 -15.10 -10.19 -7.98
CA GLU A 141 -14.23 -9.03 -7.80
C GLU A 141 -14.24 -8.62 -6.32
N ILE A 142 -13.06 -8.63 -5.69
CA ILE A 142 -12.88 -8.23 -4.29
C ILE A 142 -12.30 -6.83 -4.15
N PHE A 143 -11.64 -6.33 -5.19
CA PHE A 143 -10.90 -5.06 -5.16
C PHE A 143 -10.63 -4.55 -6.57
N SER A 144 -10.62 -3.23 -6.76
CA SER A 144 -10.19 -2.60 -8.01
C SER A 144 -9.28 -1.41 -7.74
N LEU A 145 -8.33 -1.18 -8.65
CA LEU A 145 -7.38 -0.08 -8.61
C LEU A 145 -7.16 0.49 -10.00
N SER A 146 -7.19 1.82 -10.14
CA SER A 146 -6.69 2.53 -11.31
C SER A 146 -5.40 3.25 -10.95
N ALA A 147 -4.36 3.09 -11.76
CA ALA A 147 -3.07 3.73 -11.56
C ALA A 147 -2.60 4.46 -12.81
N SER A 148 -1.96 5.60 -12.60
CA SER A 148 -1.31 6.39 -13.64
C SER A 148 0.19 6.36 -13.46
N PHE A 149 0.89 6.18 -14.57
CA PHE A 149 2.33 6.01 -14.66
C PHE A 149 2.90 7.11 -15.54
N GLN A 150 4.02 7.70 -15.13
CA GLN A 150 4.69 8.75 -15.87
C GLN A 150 6.17 8.41 -16.02
N ARG A 151 6.75 8.79 -17.16
CA ARG A 151 8.20 8.78 -17.33
C ARG A 151 8.84 9.79 -16.37
N PRO A 152 9.98 9.49 -15.73
CA PRO A 152 10.73 10.49 -14.97
C PRO A 152 11.10 11.69 -15.85
N GLU A 153 10.74 12.89 -15.41
CA GLU A 153 10.92 14.16 -16.12
C GLU A 153 11.26 15.26 -15.10
N GLU A 154 12.10 16.22 -15.48
CA GLU A 154 12.34 17.43 -14.69
C GLU A 154 11.17 18.41 -14.84
N GLY A 155 10.94 19.25 -13.83
CA GLY A 155 9.82 20.18 -13.83
C GLY A 155 9.88 21.23 -12.73
N LEU A 156 8.77 21.95 -12.55
CA LEU A 156 8.62 22.89 -11.45
C LEU A 156 8.48 22.15 -10.13
N GLU A 157 9.19 22.62 -9.10
CA GLU A 157 9.17 22.00 -7.77
C GLU A 157 8.62 22.94 -6.71
N HIS A 158 7.69 22.43 -5.91
CA HIS A 158 7.16 23.09 -4.72
C HIS A 158 6.58 22.03 -3.78
N GLN A 159 6.64 22.26 -2.47
CA GLN A 159 5.79 21.56 -1.50
C GLN A 159 5.16 22.56 -0.55
N ALA A 160 3.85 22.44 -0.34
CA ALA A 160 3.09 23.34 0.53
C ALA A 160 3.05 22.86 1.99
N LEU A 161 3.11 21.54 2.20
CA LEU A 161 3.14 20.96 3.53
C LEU A 161 4.58 21.03 4.06
N GLU A 162 4.74 21.72 5.19
CA GLU A 162 6.01 21.78 5.90
C GLU A 162 6.34 20.42 6.53
N ALA A 163 7.62 20.20 6.77
CA ALA A 163 8.08 19.02 7.48
C ALA A 163 7.47 18.97 8.89
N VAL A 164 6.93 17.82 9.25
CA VAL A 164 6.33 17.62 10.58
C VAL A 164 7.45 17.43 11.59
N ALA A 165 7.51 18.32 12.59
CA ALA A 165 8.45 18.17 13.70
C ALA A 165 8.19 16.85 14.45
N ALA A 166 9.22 16.02 14.53
CA ALA A 166 9.18 14.70 15.15
C ALA A 166 10.54 14.36 15.78
N PRO A 167 10.57 13.62 16.90
CA PRO A 167 11.80 12.99 17.38
C PRO A 167 12.37 12.05 16.32
N ALA A 168 13.70 11.83 16.36
CA ALA A 168 14.33 10.84 15.49
C ALA A 168 13.78 9.43 15.80
N PRO A 169 13.65 8.55 14.80
CA PRO A 169 13.10 7.21 15.01
C PRO A 169 13.93 6.37 16.00
N GLU A 170 15.23 6.64 16.11
CA GLU A 170 16.14 5.98 17.06
C GLU A 170 15.84 6.33 18.53
N ASP A 171 15.30 7.52 18.79
CA ASP A 171 14.97 8.00 20.13
C ASP A 171 13.60 7.48 20.60
N LEU A 172 12.84 6.85 19.71
CA LEU A 172 11.50 6.34 20.00
C LEU A 172 11.54 4.89 20.47
N PRO A 173 10.67 4.50 21.42
CA PRO A 173 10.56 3.12 21.86
C PRO A 173 10.10 2.20 20.72
N THR A 174 10.51 0.93 20.78
CA THR A 174 10.04 -0.12 19.87
C THR A 174 8.57 -0.47 20.11
N THR A 175 8.12 -0.30 21.35
CA THR A 175 6.73 -0.49 21.77
C THR A 175 6.00 0.85 21.80
N ARG A 176 4.75 0.86 21.35
CA ARG A 176 3.94 2.08 21.39
C ARG A 176 3.45 2.34 22.82
N ALA A 177 3.59 3.57 23.29
CA ALA A 177 3.10 3.98 24.60
C ALA A 177 1.60 3.66 24.77
N GLY A 178 1.24 3.01 25.87
CA GLY A 178 -0.15 2.61 26.17
C GLY A 178 -0.66 1.41 25.36
N ALA A 179 0.16 0.79 24.50
CA ALA A 179 -0.23 -0.45 23.85
C ALA A 179 -0.34 -1.59 24.88
N PRO A 180 -1.30 -2.50 24.74
CA PRO A 180 -1.41 -3.67 25.61
C PRO A 180 -0.13 -4.51 25.49
N THR A 181 0.38 -5.01 26.62
CA THR A 181 1.56 -5.88 26.69
C THR A 181 1.26 -7.27 27.23
N ASP A 182 0.11 -7.44 27.88
CA ASP A 182 -0.36 -8.73 28.36
C ASP A 182 -0.85 -9.57 27.17
N THR A 183 -0.20 -10.70 26.92
CA THR A 183 -0.48 -11.56 25.77
C THR A 183 -1.84 -12.26 25.86
N SER A 184 -2.46 -12.26 27.05
CA SER A 184 -3.82 -12.77 27.28
C SER A 184 -4.91 -11.72 27.06
N ASP A 185 -4.55 -10.44 26.96
CA ASP A 185 -5.51 -9.35 26.73
C ASP A 185 -6.11 -9.46 25.31
N PRO A 186 -7.45 -9.48 25.15
CA PRO A 186 -8.09 -9.40 23.84
C PRO A 186 -7.59 -8.25 22.96
N ALA A 187 -7.24 -7.10 23.55
CA ALA A 187 -6.67 -5.96 22.86
C ALA A 187 -5.30 -6.28 22.25
N TYR A 188 -4.45 -7.01 22.98
CA TYR A 188 -3.15 -7.47 22.48
C TYR A 188 -3.34 -8.44 21.31
N LEU A 189 -4.24 -9.41 21.45
CA LEU A 189 -4.52 -10.40 20.43
C LEU A 189 -5.06 -9.76 19.14
N ILE A 190 -6.01 -8.83 19.27
CA ILE A 190 -6.56 -8.07 18.13
C ILE A 190 -5.46 -7.23 17.47
N THR A 191 -4.68 -6.47 18.25
CA THR A 191 -3.62 -5.61 17.72
C THR A 191 -2.57 -6.40 16.97
N THR A 192 -2.14 -7.52 17.56
CA THR A 192 -1.14 -8.41 16.96
C THR A 192 -1.68 -9.05 15.68
N ALA A 193 -2.92 -9.54 15.69
CA ALA A 193 -3.58 -10.07 14.50
C ALA A 193 -3.81 -8.99 13.44
N LEU A 194 -3.98 -7.73 13.82
CA LEU A 194 -4.14 -6.59 12.92
C LEU A 194 -2.81 -5.88 12.61
N ARG A 195 -1.64 -6.43 12.95
CA ARG A 195 -0.36 -5.85 12.53
C ARG A 195 0.11 -6.44 11.19
N PRO A 196 0.34 -5.64 10.14
CA PRO A 196 0.89 -6.17 8.91
C PRO A 196 2.38 -6.47 9.11
N THR A 197 2.88 -7.45 8.39
CA THR A 197 4.26 -7.94 8.52
C THR A 197 5.21 -7.15 7.62
N GLY A 198 6.51 -7.19 7.94
CA GLY A 198 7.59 -6.82 7.03
C GLY A 198 8.06 -5.35 7.07
N PHE A 199 7.47 -4.52 7.93
CA PHE A 199 7.94 -3.15 8.17
C PHE A 199 7.99 -2.85 9.66
N GLU A 200 8.82 -1.89 10.01
CA GLU A 200 9.05 -1.45 11.38
C GLU A 200 8.30 -0.13 11.64
N PRO A 201 7.24 -0.12 12.47
CA PRO A 201 6.63 1.11 12.95
C PRO A 201 7.31 1.61 14.24
N ARG A 202 7.63 2.90 14.30
CA ARG A 202 7.99 3.63 15.54
C ARG A 202 6.99 4.74 15.78
N TRP A 203 6.09 4.51 16.72
CA TRP A 203 5.00 5.42 17.01
C TRP A 203 5.46 6.59 17.86
N ILE A 204 5.11 7.80 17.44
CA ILE A 204 5.31 9.03 18.23
C ILE A 204 4.13 9.23 19.17
N ASP A 205 2.92 9.01 18.65
CA ASP A 205 1.68 9.22 19.38
C ASP A 205 1.20 7.93 20.07
N PRO A 206 0.57 8.01 21.27
CA PRO A 206 0.19 6.84 22.05
C PRO A 206 -0.85 5.97 21.34
N TYR A 207 -1.03 4.75 21.84
CA TYR A 207 -2.04 3.79 21.37
C TYR A 207 -3.47 4.35 21.55
N PRO A 208 -4.44 4.00 20.68
CA PRO A 208 -5.84 4.47 20.82
C PRO A 208 -6.52 3.86 22.05
N GLY A 209 -7.50 4.58 22.60
CA GLY A 209 -8.15 4.26 23.86
C GLY A 209 -7.70 5.19 24.99
N GLY A 210 -8.65 5.70 25.77
CA GLY A 210 -8.42 6.72 26.80
C GLY A 210 -9.18 8.01 26.50
N PRO A 211 -8.78 9.15 27.08
CA PRO A 211 -9.46 10.43 26.85
C PRO A 211 -9.48 10.82 25.37
N PRO A 212 -10.59 11.42 24.88
CA PRO A 212 -10.65 12.04 23.57
C PRO A 212 -9.48 12.99 23.31
N ARG A 213 -8.91 12.91 22.11
CA ARG A 213 -7.78 13.76 21.69
C ARG A 213 -7.85 14.08 20.19
N PRO A 214 -7.11 15.09 19.69
CA PRO A 214 -7.11 15.42 18.27
C PRO A 214 -6.86 14.18 17.40
N GLY A 215 -7.58 14.09 16.28
CA GLY A 215 -7.44 13.01 15.32
C GLY A 215 -6.19 13.19 14.48
N VAL A 216 -5.01 13.16 15.10
CA VAL A 216 -3.71 13.21 14.44
C VAL A 216 -2.85 12.11 15.03
N GLN A 217 -2.16 11.37 14.18
CA GLN A 217 -1.19 10.37 14.60
C GLN A 217 0.00 10.30 13.66
N ARG A 218 1.16 10.04 14.25
CA ARG A 218 2.43 9.99 13.55
C ARG A 218 3.22 8.76 13.94
N LEU A 219 3.91 8.21 12.95
CA LEU A 219 4.84 7.11 13.11
C LEU A 219 5.94 7.21 12.06
N TRP A 220 7.14 6.79 12.44
CA TRP A 220 8.15 6.44 11.46
C TRP A 220 7.92 5.02 10.95
N VAL A 221 8.18 4.80 9.67
CA VAL A 221 8.11 3.50 9.02
C VAL A 221 9.33 3.26 8.16
N ARG A 222 9.81 2.02 8.14
CA ARG A 222 10.77 1.51 7.16
C ARG A 222 10.55 0.03 6.91
N SER A 223 11.03 -0.47 5.78
CA SER A 223 11.10 -1.90 5.52
C SER A 223 12.05 -2.58 6.53
N GLN A 224 11.68 -3.78 7.00
CA GLN A 224 12.58 -4.59 7.83
C GLN A 224 13.62 -5.34 7.00
N GLU A 225 13.27 -5.65 5.76
CA GLU A 225 14.15 -6.30 4.79
C GLU A 225 14.56 -5.29 3.71
N PRO A 226 15.81 -5.30 3.24
CA PRO A 226 16.19 -4.47 2.10
C PRO A 226 15.31 -4.77 0.89
N LEU A 227 14.79 -3.75 0.20
CA LEU A 227 13.96 -3.89 -1.00
C LEU A 227 14.79 -3.86 -2.30
N GLY A 228 16.06 -3.45 -2.24
CA GLY A 228 16.86 -3.14 -3.44
C GLY A 228 16.58 -1.72 -3.91
N ASP A 229 16.82 -1.43 -5.20
CA ASP A 229 16.81 -0.06 -5.74
C ASP A 229 15.68 0.20 -6.75
N ASP A 230 14.72 -0.72 -6.91
CA ASP A 230 13.61 -0.54 -7.86
C ASP A 230 12.54 0.43 -7.32
N PRO A 231 12.37 1.64 -7.91
CA PRO A 231 11.41 2.62 -7.42
C PRO A 231 9.97 2.09 -7.37
N MET A 232 9.61 1.18 -8.27
CA MET A 232 8.26 0.61 -8.29
C MET A 232 8.01 -0.29 -7.08
N LEU A 233 9.04 -1.02 -6.62
CA LEU A 233 8.93 -1.84 -5.43
C LEU A 233 8.79 -0.98 -4.16
N HIS A 234 9.52 0.15 -4.07
CA HIS A 234 9.36 1.12 -2.99
C HIS A 234 7.95 1.74 -2.98
N ARG A 235 7.41 2.11 -4.13
CA ARG A 235 6.04 2.66 -4.24
C ARG A 235 4.96 1.64 -3.88
N ALA A 236 5.13 0.37 -4.29
CA ALA A 236 4.23 -0.71 -3.88
C ALA A 236 4.31 -1.00 -2.37
N ALA A 237 5.52 -1.01 -1.81
CA ALA A 237 5.73 -1.15 -0.37
C ALA A 237 5.11 0.00 0.42
N LEU A 238 5.21 1.25 -0.06
CA LEU A 238 4.59 2.39 0.61
C LEU A 238 3.06 2.32 0.53
N ALA A 239 2.49 1.89 -0.61
CA ALA A 239 1.06 1.62 -0.72
C ALA A 239 0.62 0.55 0.29
N TYR A 240 1.39 -0.53 0.47
CA TYR A 240 1.13 -1.55 1.50
C TYR A 240 1.10 -0.96 2.92
N ILE A 241 2.08 -0.12 3.25
CA ILE A 241 2.22 0.48 4.59
C ILE A 241 1.12 1.51 4.86
N SER A 242 0.70 2.27 3.86
CA SER A 242 -0.24 3.40 4.00
C SER A 242 -1.62 3.04 4.58
N ASP A 243 -2.10 1.83 4.34
CA ASP A 243 -3.40 1.36 4.87
C ASP A 243 -3.35 1.07 6.38
N TYR A 244 -2.15 0.85 6.96
CA TYR A 244 -2.01 0.48 8.36
C TYR A 244 -2.42 1.59 9.33
N PRO A 245 -1.88 2.82 9.23
CA PRO A 245 -2.28 3.92 10.11
C PRO A 245 -3.55 4.63 9.62
N ALA A 246 -4.17 4.24 8.50
CA ALA A 246 -5.18 5.08 7.87
C ALA A 246 -6.41 5.31 8.77
N LEU A 247 -7.12 4.26 9.17
CA LEU A 247 -8.40 4.42 9.86
C LEU A 247 -8.31 4.46 11.39
N GLU A 248 -7.18 4.10 11.99
CA GLU A 248 -7.02 4.16 13.45
C GLU A 248 -7.19 5.59 14.00
N VAL A 249 -6.73 6.59 13.24
CA VAL A 249 -6.80 8.01 13.64
C VAL A 249 -8.23 8.48 13.89
N ALA A 250 -9.21 7.84 13.24
CA ALA A 250 -10.62 8.16 13.39
C ALA A 250 -11.18 7.80 14.77
N LEU A 251 -10.49 6.93 15.53
CA LEU A 251 -10.91 6.52 16.86
C LEU A 251 -10.56 7.54 17.94
N LEU A 252 -9.53 8.37 17.69
CA LEU A 252 -8.91 9.23 18.70
C LEU A 252 -9.82 10.34 19.24
N PRO A 253 -10.58 11.08 18.41
CA PRO A 253 -11.47 12.14 18.90
C PRO A 253 -12.65 11.63 19.73
N PHE A 254 -12.89 10.32 19.73
CA PHE A 254 -13.99 9.69 20.46
C PHE A 254 -13.50 8.85 21.65
N GLY A 255 -12.18 8.82 21.92
CA GLY A 255 -11.59 8.04 23.02
C GLY A 255 -11.69 6.52 22.83
N PHE A 256 -12.00 6.06 21.62
CA PHE A 256 -12.13 4.63 21.33
C PHE A 256 -10.76 3.98 21.11
N GLY A 257 -10.68 2.69 21.46
CA GLY A 257 -9.52 1.83 21.20
C GLY A 257 -9.96 0.51 20.58
N TRP A 258 -9.01 -0.25 20.02
CA TRP A 258 -9.29 -1.51 19.33
C TRP A 258 -9.89 -2.61 20.22
N SER A 259 -9.77 -2.48 21.54
CA SER A 259 -10.42 -3.36 22.52
C SER A 259 -11.93 -3.18 22.60
N ASN A 260 -12.48 -2.10 22.02
CA ASN A 260 -13.92 -1.88 22.00
C ASN A 260 -14.58 -2.86 21.00
N GLY A 261 -15.11 -3.96 21.53
CA GLY A 261 -15.77 -5.03 20.77
C GLY A 261 -17.03 -4.60 20.00
N ASN A 262 -17.50 -3.37 20.16
CA ASN A 262 -18.59 -2.81 19.36
C ASN A 262 -18.09 -2.01 18.14
N LEU A 263 -16.79 -1.95 17.85
CA LEU A 263 -16.30 -1.21 16.69
C LEU A 263 -16.35 -2.04 15.40
N SER A 264 -16.86 -1.43 14.34
CA SER A 264 -16.69 -1.89 12.97
C SER A 264 -15.91 -0.84 12.19
N VAL A 265 -14.68 -1.20 11.83
CA VAL A 265 -13.75 -0.37 11.04
C VAL A 265 -13.40 -1.12 9.76
N VAL A 266 -13.72 -0.54 8.60
CA VAL A 266 -13.53 -1.18 7.29
C VAL A 266 -13.16 -0.12 6.25
N SER A 267 -12.08 -0.34 5.50
CA SER A 267 -11.69 0.52 4.37
C SER A 267 -12.72 0.45 3.24
N LEU A 268 -13.09 1.61 2.69
CA LEU A 268 -13.98 1.71 1.51
C LEU A 268 -13.18 2.00 0.24
N ASP A 269 -12.28 2.97 0.33
CA ASP A 269 -11.40 3.36 -0.76
C ASP A 269 -9.99 3.71 -0.26
N HIS A 270 -9.08 3.98 -1.18
CA HIS A 270 -7.78 4.58 -0.90
C HIS A 270 -7.27 5.29 -2.16
N ALA A 271 -6.75 6.50 -2.01
CA ALA A 271 -6.09 7.22 -3.10
C ALA A 271 -4.73 7.71 -2.64
N MET A 272 -3.71 7.56 -3.47
CA MET A 272 -2.34 7.94 -3.14
C MET A 272 -1.65 8.58 -4.34
N TRP A 273 -0.83 9.58 -4.06
CA TRP A 273 0.00 10.29 -5.02
C TRP A 273 1.46 10.21 -4.55
N PHE A 274 2.34 9.78 -5.46
CA PHE A 274 3.78 9.73 -5.24
C PHE A 274 4.39 10.97 -5.89
N HIS A 275 5.00 11.82 -5.06
CA HIS A 275 5.50 13.13 -5.48
C HIS A 275 6.98 13.10 -5.83
N ARG A 276 7.73 12.27 -5.10
CA ARG A 276 9.20 12.16 -5.23
C ARG A 276 9.62 10.70 -5.12
N ASP A 277 10.81 10.40 -5.63
CA ASP A 277 11.46 9.13 -5.32
C ASP A 277 11.89 9.09 -3.85
N PHE A 278 11.89 7.90 -3.27
CA PHE A 278 12.22 7.68 -1.87
C PHE A 278 12.78 6.28 -1.67
N ASP A 279 13.53 6.12 -0.59
CA ASP A 279 14.04 4.84 -0.15
C ASP A 279 13.30 4.38 1.11
N LEU A 280 12.66 3.22 1.02
CA LEU A 280 11.96 2.58 2.15
C LEU A 280 12.87 1.64 2.95
N ASN A 281 14.13 1.49 2.55
CA ASN A 281 15.17 0.90 3.39
C ASN A 281 15.57 1.88 4.51
N ASP A 282 15.39 3.19 4.29
CA ASP A 282 15.44 4.23 5.32
C ASP A 282 14.03 4.60 5.81
N TRP A 283 14.01 5.44 6.85
CA TRP A 283 12.82 5.86 7.56
C TRP A 283 12.06 6.95 6.83
N LEU A 284 10.75 6.75 6.71
CA LEU A 284 9.79 7.76 6.33
C LEU A 284 8.87 8.10 7.50
N LEU A 285 8.64 9.37 7.75
CA LEU A 285 7.66 9.85 8.71
C LEU A 285 6.28 9.86 8.06
N CYS A 286 5.34 9.09 8.59
CA CYS A 286 3.94 9.16 8.25
C CYS A 286 3.20 10.04 9.27
N SER A 287 2.43 11.01 8.77
CA SER A 287 1.50 11.80 9.57
C SER A 287 0.10 11.65 8.99
N THR A 288 -0.82 11.10 9.76
CA THR A 288 -2.23 10.88 9.37
C THR A 288 -3.13 11.74 10.25
N GLU A 289 -4.15 12.35 9.64
CA GLU A 289 -5.16 13.12 10.34
C GLU A 289 -6.58 12.72 9.93
N LEU A 290 -7.51 12.82 10.88
CA LEU A 290 -8.94 12.77 10.62
C LEU A 290 -9.39 14.14 10.13
N VAL A 291 -9.97 14.17 8.93
CA VAL A 291 -10.52 15.40 8.34
C VAL A 291 -11.99 15.55 8.69
N SER A 292 -12.77 14.46 8.63
CA SER A 292 -14.20 14.47 8.97
C SER A 292 -14.68 13.07 9.35
N ALA A 293 -15.65 12.98 10.26
CA ALA A 293 -16.35 11.74 10.59
C ALA A 293 -17.83 12.01 10.77
N GLN A 294 -18.67 11.39 9.93
CA GLN A 294 -20.12 11.54 9.96
C GLN A 294 -20.81 10.38 9.22
N GLY A 295 -22.07 10.10 9.55
CA GLY A 295 -22.87 9.07 8.86
C GLY A 295 -22.28 7.65 8.93
N GLY A 296 -21.50 7.36 9.98
CA GLY A 296 -20.82 6.08 10.15
C GLY A 296 -19.64 5.87 9.19
N ARG A 297 -19.03 6.97 8.70
CA ARG A 297 -17.81 6.97 7.91
C ARG A 297 -16.80 7.98 8.48
N ALA A 298 -15.53 7.75 8.21
CA ALA A 298 -14.44 8.66 8.52
C ALA A 298 -13.56 8.87 7.28
N PHE A 299 -13.28 10.12 6.97
CA PHE A 299 -12.36 10.54 5.91
C PHE A 299 -11.05 11.03 6.53
N VAL A 300 -9.95 10.40 6.10
CA VAL A 300 -8.61 10.67 6.60
C VAL A 300 -7.69 11.13 5.48
N ARG A 301 -6.69 11.93 5.86
CA ARG A 301 -5.58 12.33 4.99
C ARG A 301 -4.27 11.94 5.65
N GLY A 302 -3.30 11.47 4.87
CA GLY A 302 -1.96 11.22 5.35
C GLY A 302 -0.88 11.72 4.40
N SER A 303 0.30 11.97 4.96
CA SER A 303 1.48 12.48 4.28
C SER A 303 2.71 11.71 4.73
N PHE A 304 3.59 11.37 3.79
CA PHE A 304 4.87 10.74 4.05
C PHE A 304 6.00 11.73 3.76
N TYR A 305 6.95 11.82 4.69
CA TYR A 305 8.14 12.65 4.58
C TYR A 305 9.39 11.79 4.72
N ASP A 306 10.45 12.11 3.99
CA ASP A 306 11.76 11.54 4.29
C ASP A 306 12.39 12.19 5.54
N ARG A 307 13.57 11.71 5.96
CA ARG A 307 14.32 12.28 7.09
C ARG A 307 14.67 13.75 6.92
N ALA A 308 14.84 14.22 5.68
CA ALA A 308 15.15 15.60 5.38
C ALA A 308 13.90 16.50 5.38
N GLY A 309 12.70 15.93 5.50
CA GLY A 309 11.43 16.64 5.50
C GLY A 309 10.84 16.87 4.11
N ALA A 310 11.36 16.21 3.07
CA ALA A 310 10.76 16.26 1.75
C ALA A 310 9.48 15.42 1.72
N LEU A 311 8.39 15.98 1.21
CA LEU A 311 7.11 15.29 1.05
C LEU A 311 7.20 14.27 -0.09
N VAL A 312 7.27 12.98 0.22
CA VAL A 312 7.47 11.94 -0.79
C VAL A 312 6.15 11.39 -1.35
N ALA A 313 5.10 11.36 -0.53
CA ALA A 313 3.77 10.91 -0.95
C ALA A 313 2.66 11.49 -0.08
N THR A 314 1.45 11.53 -0.61
CA THR A 314 0.23 11.83 0.15
C THR A 314 -0.84 10.80 -0.16
N PHE A 315 -1.69 10.51 0.81
CA PHE A 315 -2.84 9.64 0.61
C PHE A 315 -4.10 10.15 1.29
N THR A 316 -5.24 9.63 0.86
CA THR A 316 -6.54 9.81 1.49
C THR A 316 -7.28 8.49 1.51
N GLN A 317 -8.12 8.29 2.52
CA GLN A 317 -8.92 7.07 2.65
C GLN A 317 -10.23 7.41 3.37
N GLU A 318 -11.34 6.92 2.84
CA GLU A 318 -12.60 6.84 3.56
C GLU A 318 -12.82 5.40 4.05
N GLY A 319 -13.32 5.27 5.26
CA GLY A 319 -13.68 3.97 5.84
C GLY A 319 -15.01 4.04 6.58
N VAL A 320 -15.67 2.89 6.67
CA VAL A 320 -16.74 2.69 7.65
C VAL A 320 -16.12 2.73 9.04
N VAL A 321 -16.66 3.59 9.90
CA VAL A 321 -16.33 3.64 11.33
C VAL A 321 -17.66 3.73 12.07
N ARG A 322 -18.07 2.60 12.67
CA ARG A 322 -19.38 2.47 13.32
C ARG A 322 -19.26 1.77 14.65
N LEU A 323 -20.18 2.12 15.55
CA LEU A 323 -20.52 1.28 16.68
C LEU A 323 -21.59 0.28 16.24
N THR A 324 -21.26 -1.00 16.19
CA THR A 324 -22.25 -2.07 16.06
C THR A 324 -23.07 -2.10 17.34
N ARG A 325 -24.32 -1.66 17.23
CA ARG A 325 -25.31 -1.80 18.31
C ARG A 325 -25.52 -3.27 18.65
N LYS A 326 -25.66 -3.60 19.94
CA LYS A 326 -26.50 -4.73 20.32
C LYS A 326 -27.95 -4.34 20.01
N ALA A 327 -28.75 -5.27 19.50
CA ALA A 327 -30.17 -5.00 19.27
C ALA A 327 -30.83 -4.51 20.56
N GLY A 328 -31.35 -3.28 20.59
CA GLY A 328 -32.10 -2.72 21.74
C GLY A 328 -31.76 -1.29 22.17
N ASP A 329 -30.59 -0.75 21.82
CA ASP A 329 -30.18 0.57 22.35
C ASP A 329 -30.70 1.75 21.52
N ALA A 330 -31.38 2.71 22.17
CA ALA A 330 -31.80 3.99 21.58
C ALA A 330 -30.60 4.94 21.38
N PHE A 331 -30.71 5.90 20.45
CA PHE A 331 -29.70 6.95 20.27
C PHE A 331 -29.88 8.01 21.37
N PRO A 332 -28.81 8.55 21.97
CA PRO A 332 -28.91 9.79 22.75
C PRO A 332 -29.27 10.98 21.85
#